data_AF-A0A9D1EWP8-F1
#
_entry.id   AF-A0A9D1EWP8-F1
#
_cell.length_a   1.000
_cell.length_b   1.000
_cell.length_c   1.000
_cell.angle_alpha   90.00
_cell.angle_beta   90.00
_cell.angle_gamma   90.00
#
_symmetry.space_group_name_H-M   'P 1'
#
loop_
_entity.id
_entity.type
_entity.pdbx_description
1 polymer ?
#
loop_
_entity_poly.entity_id
_entity_poly.type
_entity_poly.pdbx_seq_one_letter_code
_entity_poly.pdbx_strand_id
1 'polypeptide(L)'
;MKKRIERMGRIKAATPPMYCVPKRSDLSLIGSAFEAAGFRCVRIHTECEAEHRAKGGDPRRHGMLVLDGDRVILEIIRSKKAECKTARPAV
;
A
#
# COMPACT_ATOMS: atom_id res chain seq x y z
N MET A 1 13.35 37.70 25.01
CA MET A 1 12.30 36.70 24.68
C MET A 1 12.34 36.37 23.19
N LYS A 2 12.92 35.23 22.79
CA LYS A 2 12.62 34.56 21.51
C LYS A 2 12.71 33.06 21.76
N LYS A 3 11.56 32.42 22.00
CA LYS A 3 11.45 30.99 22.26
C LYS A 3 11.88 30.25 20.98
N ARG A 4 12.98 29.51 21.05
CA ARG A 4 13.40 28.54 20.03
C ARG A 4 12.29 27.50 19.91
N ILE A 5 11.50 27.60 18.84
CA ILE A 5 10.64 26.50 18.40
C ILE A 5 11.58 25.44 17.86
N GLU A 6 11.85 24.43 18.68
CA GLU A 6 12.62 23.25 18.32
C GLU A 6 11.90 22.57 17.14
N ARG A 7 12.66 22.39 16.06
CA ARG A 7 12.21 21.69 14.85
C ARG A 7 11.86 20.25 15.26
N MET A 8 10.57 19.99 15.49
CA MET A 8 10.04 18.65 15.60
C MET A 8 10.48 17.86 14.37
N GLY A 9 11.38 16.90 14.59
CA GLY A 9 11.95 16.07 13.56
C GLY A 9 10.84 15.45 12.72
N ARG A 10 11.00 15.53 11.40
CA ARG A 10 10.17 14.86 10.40
C ARG A 10 9.98 13.42 10.86
N ILE A 11 8.81 13.09 11.41
CA ILE A 11 8.46 11.72 11.75
C ILE A 11 8.51 10.98 10.42
N LYS A 12 9.54 10.16 10.23
CA LYS A 12 9.66 9.28 9.06
C LYS A 12 8.48 8.33 9.18
N ALA A 13 7.37 8.63 8.50
CA ALA A 13 6.27 7.69 8.40
C ALA A 13 6.87 6.38 7.90
N ALA A 14 6.88 5.36 8.76
CA ALA A 14 7.36 4.05 8.38
C ALA A 14 6.49 3.60 7.22
N THR A 15 7.05 3.57 6.01
CA THR A 15 6.32 3.06 4.86
C THR A 15 6.00 1.61 5.16
N PRO A 16 4.72 1.20 5.16
CA PRO A 16 4.38 -0.20 5.37
C PRO A 16 5.08 -1.05 4.30
N PRO A 17 5.54 -2.26 4.64
CA PRO A 17 6.05 -3.18 3.63
C PRO A 17 4.96 -3.41 2.57
N MET A 18 5.39 -3.49 1.31
CA MET A 18 4.50 -3.69 0.17
C MET A 18 4.81 -5.03 -0.49
N TYR A 19 3.78 -5.81 -0.80
CA TYR A 19 3.88 -7.11 -1.46
C TYR A 19 3.10 -7.13 -2.77
N CYS A 20 3.70 -7.67 -3.83
CA CYS A 20 3.09 -7.73 -5.16
C CYS A 20 2.56 -9.13 -5.46
N VAL A 21 1.32 -9.21 -5.94
CA VAL A 21 0.70 -10.47 -6.39
C VAL A 21 0.29 -10.40 -7.86
N PRO A 22 0.54 -11.44 -8.67
CA PRO A 22 0.20 -11.40 -10.09
C PRO A 22 -1.30 -11.64 -10.34
N LYS A 23 -1.96 -12.47 -9.53
CA LYS A 23 -3.35 -12.88 -9.74
C LYS A 23 -4.28 -12.28 -8.69
N ARG A 24 -5.54 -12.05 -9.08
CA ARG A 24 -6.60 -11.58 -8.17
C ARG A 24 -6.99 -12.64 -7.14
N SER A 25 -6.88 -13.92 -7.51
CA SER A 25 -7.11 -15.06 -6.61
C SER A 25 -6.17 -15.03 -5.41
N ASP A 26 -4.90 -14.73 -5.64
CA ASP A 26 -3.86 -14.73 -4.63
C ASP A 26 -4.13 -13.63 -3.59
N LEU A 27 -4.64 -12.48 -4.05
CA LEU A 27 -5.06 -11.39 -3.18
C LEU A 27 -6.20 -11.81 -2.24
N SER A 28 -7.20 -12.52 -2.75
CA SER A 28 -8.28 -13.06 -1.91
C SER A 28 -7.76 -14.13 -0.94
N LEU A 29 -6.91 -15.05 -1.42
CA LEU A 29 -6.35 -16.14 -0.60
C LEU A 29 -5.53 -15.61 0.58
N ILE A 30 -4.62 -14.66 0.30
CA ILE A 30 -3.80 -14.02 1.34
C ILE A 30 -4.69 -13.24 2.30
N GLY A 31 -5.72 -12.55 1.79
CA GLY A 31 -6.65 -11.79 2.62
C GLY A 31 -7.38 -12.68 3.62
N SER A 32 -7.94 -13.79 3.14
CA SER A 32 -8.60 -14.76 4.00
C SER A 32 -7.66 -15.38 5.03
N ALA A 33 -6.38 -15.59 4.70
CA ALA A 33 -5.39 -16.06 5.65
C ALA A 33 -5.12 -15.05 6.78
N PHE A 34 -4.98 -13.76 6.45
CA PHE A 34 -4.81 -12.70 7.45
C PHE A 34 -6.07 -12.47 8.29
N GLU A 35 -7.26 -12.53 7.68
CA GLU A 35 -8.53 -12.47 8.39
C GLU A 35 -8.69 -13.63 9.37
N ALA A 36 -8.32 -14.86 8.97
CA ALA A 36 -8.32 -16.03 9.84
C ALA A 36 -7.32 -15.90 11.01
N ALA A 37 -6.25 -15.12 10.82
CA ALA A 37 -5.29 -14.77 11.87
C ALA A 37 -5.73 -13.57 12.73
N GLY A 38 -6.92 -13.01 12.50
CA GLY A 38 -7.50 -11.93 13.30
C GLY A 38 -7.18 -10.51 12.82
N PHE A 39 -6.52 -10.34 11.67
CA PHE A 39 -6.25 -9.02 11.10
C PHE A 39 -7.44 -8.49 10.31
N ARG A 40 -7.60 -7.16 10.28
CA ARG A 40 -8.59 -6.53 9.41
C ARG A 40 -7.99 -6.35 8.01
N CYS A 41 -8.66 -6.90 7.00
CA CYS A 41 -8.26 -6.72 5.60
C CYS A 41 -9.24 -5.80 4.87
N VAL A 42 -8.72 -4.77 4.18
CA VAL A 42 -9.53 -3.81 3.43
C VAL A 42 -9.15 -3.85 1.97
N ARG A 43 -10.11 -4.10 1.08
CA ARG A 43 -9.88 -4.05 -0.36
C ARG A 43 -9.75 -2.61 -0.82
N ILE A 44 -8.71 -2.33 -1.61
CA ILE A 44 -8.46 -1.00 -2.16
C ILE A 44 -8.27 -1.06 -3.67
N HIS A 45 -8.42 0.10 -4.31
CA HIS A 45 -8.01 0.33 -5.68
C HIS A 45 -6.98 1.44 -5.67
N THR A 46 -5.72 1.12 -6.01
CA THR A 46 -4.63 2.09 -6.05
C THR A 46 -4.22 2.38 -7.48
N GLU A 47 -3.86 3.63 -7.74
CA GLU A 47 -3.25 3.99 -9.01
C GLU A 47 -1.75 3.64 -8.92
N CYS A 48 -1.30 2.69 -9.72
CA CYS A 48 0.12 2.35 -9.81
C CYS A 48 0.77 3.23 -10.89
N GLU A 49 1.77 4.02 -10.51
CA GLU A 49 2.58 4.88 -11.39
C GLU A 49 3.52 4.08 -12.31
N ALA A 50 3.60 2.75 -12.15
CA ALA A 50 4.53 1.92 -12.90
C ALA A 50 4.27 2.02 -14.41
N GLU A 51 5.07 2.84 -15.09
CA GLU A 51 5.37 2.90 -16.54
C GLU A 51 4.24 2.61 -17.55
N HIS A 52 2.97 2.75 -17.16
CA HIS A 52 1.84 2.60 -18.08
C HIS A 52 1.62 3.84 -18.95
N ARG A 53 2.29 4.96 -18.65
CA ARG A 53 2.32 6.13 -19.56
C ARG A 53 2.80 5.77 -20.96
N ALA A 54 3.61 4.72 -21.14
CA ALA A 54 4.10 4.32 -22.46
C ALA A 54 3.12 3.43 -23.27
N LYS A 55 2.09 2.82 -22.64
CA LYS A 55 1.22 1.82 -23.31
C LYS A 55 -0.30 2.01 -23.11
N GLY A 56 -0.74 3.10 -22.49
CA GLY A 56 -2.16 3.48 -22.43
C GLY A 56 -3.08 2.51 -21.66
N GLY A 57 -2.54 1.67 -20.79
CA GLY A 57 -3.33 0.74 -19.97
C GLY A 57 -3.89 1.41 -18.71
N ASP A 58 -5.03 0.92 -18.21
CA ASP A 58 -5.63 1.38 -16.95
C ASP A 58 -4.60 1.31 -15.80
N PRO A 59 -4.24 2.44 -15.17
CA PRO A 59 -3.27 2.48 -14.08
C PRO A 59 -3.81 1.92 -12.76
N ARG A 60 -5.13 1.71 -12.65
CA ARG A 60 -5.75 1.21 -11.42
C ARG A 60 -5.41 -0.25 -11.19
N ARG A 61 -5.07 -0.56 -9.94
CA ARG A 61 -4.71 -1.89 -9.48
C ARG A 61 -5.59 -2.25 -8.30
N HIS A 62 -6.11 -3.48 -8.32
CA HIS A 62 -6.72 -4.06 -7.13
C HIS A 62 -5.63 -4.28 -6.10
N GLY A 63 -5.89 -3.85 -4.88
CA GLY A 63 -5.00 -4.04 -3.75
C GLY A 63 -5.77 -4.43 -2.50
N MET A 64 -5.03 -4.59 -1.42
CA MET A 64 -5.54 -4.88 -0.10
C MET A 64 -4.60 -4.33 0.96
N LEU A 65 -5.17 -3.72 2.01
CA LEU A 65 -4.45 -3.32 3.20
C LEU A 65 -4.72 -4.33 4.30
N VAL A 66 -3.66 -4.78 4.95
CA VAL A 66 -3.75 -5.54 6.20
C VAL A 66 -3.49 -4.56 7.34
N LEU A 67 -4.43 -4.50 8.27
CA LEU A 67 -4.46 -3.57 9.39
C LEU A 67 -4.29 -4.34 10.70
N ASP A 68 -3.47 -3.77 11.58
CA ASP A 68 -3.43 -4.10 13.01
C ASP A 68 -3.88 -2.85 13.79
N GLY A 69 -5.09 -2.91 14.36
CA GLY A 69 -5.79 -1.73 14.84
C GLY A 69 -5.92 -0.68 13.73
N ASP A 70 -5.38 0.52 13.95
CA ASP A 70 -5.38 1.64 12.99
C ASP A 70 -4.09 1.75 12.17
N ARG A 71 -3.18 0.77 12.30
CA ARG A 71 -1.90 0.76 11.59
C ARG A 71 -1.98 -0.15 10.37
N VAL A 72 -1.57 0.36 9.22
CA VAL A 72 -1.29 -0.46 8.05
C VAL A 72 0.01 -1.20 8.29
N ILE A 73 -0.04 -2.52 8.34
CA ILE A 73 1.14 -3.37 8.54
C ILE A 73 1.65 -3.99 7.25
N LEU A 74 0.79 -4.11 6.22
CA LEU A 74 1.14 -4.65 4.92
C LEU A 74 0.19 -4.10 3.85
N GLU A 75 0.76 -3.64 2.74
CA GLU A 75 0.03 -3.30 1.53
C GLU A 75 0.26 -4.38 0.46
N ILE A 76 -0.80 -4.94 -0.09
CA ILE A 76 -0.74 -5.95 -1.15
C ILE A 76 -1.31 -5.35 -2.41
N ILE A 77 -0.56 -5.40 -3.52
CA ILE A 77 -0.99 -4.82 -4.79
C ILE A 77 -0.93 -5.88 -5.88
N ARG A 78 -1.98 -5.94 -6.70
CA ARG A 78 -1.98 -6.80 -7.87
C ARG A 78 -1.09 -6.20 -8.96
N SER A 79 0.10 -6.76 -9.18
CA SER A 79 1.03 -6.35 -10.24
C SER A 79 1.83 -7.54 -10.77
N LYS A 80 2.22 -7.50 -12.06
CA LYS A 80 3.03 -8.54 -12.70
C LYS A 80 4.53 -8.45 -12.35
N LYS A 81 4.99 -7.39 -11.67
CA LYS A 81 6.40 -7.18 -11.30
C LYS A 81 6.56 -6.38 -10.00
N ALA A 82 7.72 -6.53 -9.35
CA ALA A 82 8.18 -5.77 -8.17
C ALA A 82 8.35 -4.25 -8.38
N GLU A 83 8.01 -3.74 -9.57
CA GLU A 83 8.23 -2.36 -10.01
C GLU A 83 7.04 -1.43 -9.72
N CYS A 84 5.96 -1.90 -9.09
CA CYS A 84 4.89 -1.01 -8.62
C CYS A 84 5.39 -0.17 -7.44
N LYS A 85 6.13 0.90 -7.74
CA LYS A 85 6.26 2.04 -6.85
C LYS A 85 4.87 2.68 -6.81
N THR A 86 4.12 2.48 -5.73
CA THR A 86 2.88 3.24 -5.54
C THR A 86 3.20 4.72 -5.67
N ALA A 87 2.41 5.44 -6.47
CA ALA A 87 2.23 6.86 -6.19
C ALA A 87 1.81 6.91 -4.73
N ARG A 88 2.58 7.62 -3.91
CA ARG A 88 2.13 7.96 -2.55
C ARG A 88 0.69 8.46 -2.67
N PRO A 89 -0.23 8.08 -1.76
CA PRO A 89 -1.48 8.81 -1.70
C PRO A 89 -1.11 10.28 -1.53
N ALA A 90 -1.52 11.11 -2.50
CA ALA A 90 -1.43 12.55 -2.35
C ALA A 90 -2.33 12.89 -1.16
N VAL A 91 -1.71 13.20 -0.03
CA VAL A 91 -2.37 13.88 1.10
C VAL A 91 -2.32 15.36 0.80
#